data_AF-A0A7V1GCS0-F1
#
_entry.id   AF-A0A7V1GCS0-F1
#
_cell.length_a   1.000
_cell.length_b   1.000
_cell.length_c   1.000
_cell.angle_alpha   90.00
_cell.angle_beta   90.00
_cell.angle_gamma   90.00
#
_symmetry.space_group_name_H-M   'P 1'
#
loop_
_entity.id
_entity.type
_entity.pdbx_description
1 polymer ?
#
loop_
_entity_poly.entity_id
_entity_poly.type
_entity_poly.pdbx_seq_one_letter_code
_entity_poly.pdbx_strand_id
1 'polypeptide(L)'
;MSKPKLIIVHGMGQHTEESFKKEFIDGCRWAFDLYPGYTGKSPEEYAEIISVSYNDIFDEHRERMANRATPILERLQLIPEMGGSFLSDAINAMTEIESEINDDDFFKTHWLDVLLYRFTTLGEVARIRLGAKISSAVGTVNGGGKRVHVLGHSLGTAVVHDCLAKLYDDDYVFGNLGNLSDVKHKLGSVHMIANTSRVLESFVNVNKSVVKPGPGGCTYIYREYRHNLDPITWPKSFNPTDNGSWISNDSWFFKRYELLMPSSITNQHGNTHNVRHYLANPLVHQQLFKKVFGLELTDEQKLEGHDKYIGLTLAGVADELEESLEELKTINIENVKGLIKTANALKDFVEQLGGQYDV
;
A
#
# COMPACT_ATOMS: atom_id res chain seq x y z
N MET A 1 -17.81 -0.62 -24.66
CA MET A 1 -18.03 -0.33 -23.22
C MET A 1 -16.88 0.54 -22.72
N SER A 2 -17.10 1.49 -21.80
CA SER A 2 -15.99 2.25 -21.20
C SER A 2 -15.10 1.33 -20.35
N LYS A 3 -13.81 1.62 -20.31
CA LYS A 3 -12.85 0.90 -19.44
C LYS A 3 -13.21 1.15 -17.96
N PRO A 4 -13.01 0.17 -17.06
CA PRO A 4 -13.02 0.43 -15.62
C PRO A 4 -11.88 1.41 -15.26
N LYS A 5 -12.01 2.07 -14.11
CA LYS A 5 -10.99 2.99 -13.58
C LYS A 5 -10.24 2.31 -12.45
N LEU A 6 -8.91 2.31 -12.51
CA LEU A 6 -8.04 1.86 -11.44
C LEU A 6 -7.30 3.07 -10.86
N ILE A 7 -7.57 3.39 -9.61
CA ILE A 7 -6.85 4.41 -8.86
C ILE A 7 -5.71 3.73 -8.11
N ILE A 8 -4.48 4.18 -8.35
CA ILE A 8 -3.28 3.65 -7.70
C ILE A 8 -2.66 4.73 -6.79
N VAL A 9 -2.22 4.30 -5.61
CA VAL A 9 -1.66 5.16 -4.57
C VAL A 9 -0.33 4.57 -4.11
N HIS A 10 0.74 5.36 -4.23
CA HIS A 10 2.12 4.93 -3.96
C HIS A 10 2.43 4.79 -2.48
N GLY A 11 3.58 4.20 -2.17
CA GLY A 11 4.14 4.06 -0.82
C GLY A 11 4.75 5.34 -0.25
N MET A 12 5.66 5.20 0.71
CA MET A 12 6.51 6.31 1.15
C MET A 12 7.59 6.58 0.11
N GLY A 13 8.09 7.81 0.04
CA GLY A 13 9.20 8.17 -0.82
C GLY A 13 8.86 9.03 -2.02
N GLN A 14 9.89 9.37 -2.79
CA GLN A 14 9.84 10.41 -3.82
C GLN A 14 9.21 9.92 -5.12
N HIS A 15 7.88 9.93 -5.15
CA HIS A 15 7.05 9.55 -6.28
C HIS A 15 6.27 10.74 -6.85
N THR A 16 6.33 10.92 -8.17
CA THR A 16 5.36 11.75 -8.89
C THR A 16 4.19 10.88 -9.36
N GLU A 17 3.06 11.50 -9.73
CA GLU A 17 1.96 10.75 -10.35
C GLU A 17 2.45 9.94 -11.56
N GLU A 18 3.35 10.53 -12.37
CA GLU A 18 3.92 9.91 -13.57
C GLU A 18 4.90 8.78 -13.25
N SER A 19 5.80 8.95 -12.27
CA SER A 19 6.82 7.95 -11.94
C SER A 19 6.18 6.67 -11.42
N PHE A 20 5.25 6.79 -10.47
CA PHE A 20 4.57 5.62 -9.90
C PHE A 20 3.62 4.96 -10.91
N LYS A 21 2.95 5.75 -11.76
CA LYS A 21 2.15 5.20 -12.85
C LYS A 21 3.01 4.36 -13.80
N LYS A 22 4.17 4.88 -14.18
CA LYS A 22 5.12 4.16 -15.04
C LYS A 22 5.59 2.87 -14.37
N GLU A 23 5.97 2.93 -13.10
CA GLU A 23 6.40 1.77 -12.33
C GLU A 23 5.34 0.65 -12.31
N PHE A 24 4.08 1.01 -12.00
CA PHE A 24 2.95 0.09 -12.01
C PHE A 24 2.70 -0.52 -13.40
N ILE A 25 2.73 0.31 -14.45
CA ILE A 25 2.53 -0.15 -15.84
C ILE A 25 3.64 -1.11 -16.24
N ASP A 26 4.89 -0.80 -15.93
CA ASP A 26 6.03 -1.64 -16.28
C ASP A 26 6.00 -2.97 -15.52
N GLY A 27 5.58 -2.98 -14.25
CA GLY A 27 5.30 -4.21 -13.49
C GLY A 27 4.19 -5.06 -14.13
N CYS A 28 3.08 -4.45 -14.54
CA CYS A 28 2.00 -5.15 -15.22
C CYS A 28 2.41 -5.70 -16.61
N ARG A 29 3.22 -4.96 -17.37
CA ARG A 29 3.73 -5.41 -18.67
C ARG A 29 4.62 -6.64 -18.52
N TRP A 30 5.52 -6.61 -17.54
CA TRP A 30 6.33 -7.78 -17.21
C TRP A 30 5.45 -9.00 -16.89
N ALA A 31 4.39 -8.80 -16.09
CA ALA A 31 3.44 -9.86 -15.79
C ALA A 31 2.67 -10.35 -17.02
N PHE A 32 2.32 -9.47 -17.96
CA PHE A 32 1.70 -9.88 -19.23
C PHE A 32 2.62 -10.71 -20.11
N ASP A 33 3.92 -10.42 -20.13
CA ASP A 33 4.89 -11.14 -20.95
C ASP A 33 5.09 -12.60 -20.50
N LEU A 34 4.66 -12.96 -19.28
CA LEU A 34 4.56 -14.36 -18.85
C LEU A 34 3.54 -15.16 -19.68
N TYR A 35 2.57 -14.50 -20.31
CA TYR A 35 1.46 -15.14 -21.02
C TYR A 35 1.52 -14.81 -22.52
N PRO A 36 1.73 -15.78 -23.44
CA PRO A 36 1.94 -15.49 -24.86
C PRO A 36 0.82 -14.67 -25.52
N GLY A 37 -0.42 -14.84 -25.07
CA GLY A 37 -1.57 -14.08 -25.58
C GLY A 37 -1.64 -12.61 -25.13
N TYR A 38 -0.74 -12.19 -24.25
CA TYR A 38 -0.69 -10.84 -23.68
C TYR A 38 0.66 -10.15 -23.85
N THR A 39 1.67 -10.83 -24.40
CA THR A 39 2.99 -10.26 -24.68
C THR A 39 2.90 -8.94 -25.45
N GLY A 40 3.60 -7.91 -24.96
CA GLY A 40 3.63 -6.58 -25.56
C GLY A 40 2.36 -5.72 -25.38
N LYS A 41 1.34 -6.22 -24.69
CA LYS A 41 0.13 -5.43 -24.39
C LYS A 41 0.33 -4.49 -23.21
N SER A 42 -0.45 -3.42 -23.15
CA SER A 42 -0.45 -2.46 -22.04
C SER A 42 -1.66 -2.67 -21.12
N PRO A 43 -1.51 -2.55 -19.78
CA PRO A 43 -2.67 -2.61 -18.87
C PRO A 43 -3.67 -1.47 -19.14
N GLU A 44 -3.21 -0.37 -19.73
CA GLU A 44 -4.05 0.74 -20.15
C GLU A 44 -5.01 0.39 -21.30
N GLU A 45 -4.80 -0.72 -22.00
CA GLU A 45 -5.79 -1.26 -22.95
C GLU A 45 -7.05 -1.75 -22.24
N TYR A 46 -6.93 -2.13 -20.96
CA TYR A 46 -7.99 -2.79 -20.20
C TYR A 46 -8.59 -1.93 -19.09
N ALA A 47 -7.86 -0.96 -18.54
CA ALA A 47 -8.32 -0.04 -17.52
C ALA A 47 -7.79 1.39 -17.74
N GLU A 48 -8.53 2.40 -17.30
CA GLU A 48 -8.00 3.76 -17.14
C GLU A 48 -7.24 3.83 -15.81
N ILE A 49 -5.91 3.98 -15.87
CA ILE A 49 -5.05 4.00 -14.68
C ILE A 49 -4.83 5.46 -14.26
N ILE A 50 -5.26 5.77 -13.04
CA ILE A 50 -5.21 7.08 -12.40
C ILE A 50 -4.24 6.98 -11.22
N SER A 51 -3.06 7.54 -11.36
CA SER A 51 -2.12 7.66 -10.25
C SER A 51 -2.46 8.87 -9.40
N VAL A 52 -2.34 8.74 -8.08
CA VAL A 52 -2.52 9.84 -7.13
C VAL A 52 -1.26 9.96 -6.31
N SER A 53 -0.60 11.11 -6.41
CA SER A 53 0.53 11.44 -5.54
C SER A 53 0.12 12.40 -4.44
N TYR A 54 0.80 12.27 -3.31
CA TYR A 54 0.65 13.18 -2.16
C TYR A 54 2.00 13.70 -1.65
N ASN A 55 3.11 13.39 -2.33
CA ASN A 55 4.44 13.76 -1.86
C ASN A 55 4.68 15.26 -1.79
N ASP A 56 4.13 16.02 -2.73
CA ASP A 56 4.20 17.48 -2.74
C ASP A 56 3.62 18.11 -1.47
N ILE A 57 2.65 17.46 -0.81
CA ILE A 57 2.10 17.90 0.49
C ILE A 57 3.17 17.80 1.59
N PHE A 58 3.98 16.75 1.54
CA PHE A 58 5.05 16.53 2.50
C PHE A 58 6.31 17.29 2.13
N ASP A 59 6.66 17.42 0.84
CA ASP A 59 7.82 18.17 0.33
C ASP A 59 7.82 19.61 0.84
N GLU A 60 6.72 20.34 0.68
CA GLU A 60 6.62 21.73 1.15
C GLU A 60 6.85 21.83 2.66
N HIS A 61 6.44 20.81 3.43
CA HIS A 61 6.69 20.77 4.87
C HIS A 61 8.15 20.41 5.18
N ARG A 62 8.72 19.43 4.47
CA ARG A 62 10.13 19.04 4.59
C ARG A 62 11.07 20.17 4.24
N GLU A 63 10.82 20.92 3.17
CA GLU A 63 11.61 22.09 2.78
C GLU A 63 11.56 23.17 3.86
N ARG A 64 10.38 23.47 4.40
CA ARG A 64 10.22 24.42 5.53
C ARG A 64 10.95 23.95 6.79
N MET A 65 10.98 22.64 7.04
CA MET A 65 11.73 22.04 8.14
C MET A 65 13.24 22.12 7.89
N ALA A 66 13.73 21.72 6.72
CA ALA A 66 15.14 21.70 6.35
C ALA A 66 15.79 23.09 6.41
N ASN A 67 15.05 24.13 6.05
CA ASN A 67 15.50 25.52 6.11
C ASN A 67 15.67 26.07 7.55
N ARG A 68 15.28 25.32 8.59
CA ARG A 68 15.53 25.66 9.99
C ARG A 68 16.73 24.87 10.49
N ALA A 69 17.82 25.53 10.88
CA ALA A 69 19.07 24.89 11.32
C ALA A 69 19.00 24.20 12.71
N THR A 70 17.87 23.57 13.04
CA THR A 70 17.63 22.84 14.30
C THR A 70 17.37 21.35 14.05
N PRO A 71 17.69 20.47 15.02
CA PRO A 71 17.43 19.03 14.94
C PRO A 71 15.97 18.68 14.64
N ILE A 72 15.70 17.56 13.94
CA ILE A 72 14.34 17.18 13.52
C ILE A 72 13.38 17.06 14.71
N LEU A 73 13.86 16.56 15.85
CA LEU A 73 13.09 16.51 17.11
C LEU A 73 12.55 17.86 17.54
N GLU A 74 13.37 18.92 17.50
CA GLU A 74 12.92 20.28 17.79
C GLU A 74 11.95 20.79 16.73
N ARG A 75 12.12 20.38 15.46
CA ARG A 75 11.20 20.75 14.39
C ARG A 75 9.82 20.11 14.55
N LEU A 76 9.74 18.86 15.02
CA LEU A 76 8.48 18.18 15.31
C LEU A 76 7.73 18.85 16.48
N GLN A 77 8.45 19.31 17.50
CA GLN A 77 7.87 20.10 18.60
C GLN A 77 7.26 21.43 18.15
N LEU A 78 7.69 21.96 17.01
CA LEU A 78 7.17 23.20 16.44
C LEU A 78 5.90 23.00 15.58
N ILE A 79 5.42 21.76 15.40
CA ILE A 79 4.18 21.49 14.67
C ILE A 79 3.00 21.72 15.65
N PRO A 80 2.24 22.82 15.51
CA PRO A 80 1.26 23.25 16.53
C PRO A 80 0.09 22.28 16.73
N GLU A 81 -0.11 21.39 15.77
CA GLU A 81 -1.23 20.46 15.67
C GLU A 81 -0.96 19.10 16.33
N MET A 82 0.30 18.82 16.70
CA MET A 82 0.68 17.61 17.43
C MET A 82 0.38 17.80 18.92
N GLY A 83 -0.78 17.30 19.37
CA GLY A 83 -1.12 17.27 20.80
C GLY A 83 -0.10 16.45 21.62
N GLY A 84 -0.04 16.69 22.94
CA GLY A 84 1.05 16.21 23.80
C GLY A 84 1.34 14.69 23.79
N SER A 85 0.32 13.83 23.65
CA SER A 85 0.53 12.38 23.55
C SER A 85 1.08 11.96 22.18
N PHE A 86 0.55 12.51 21.09
CA PHE A 86 1.02 12.24 19.74
C PHE A 86 2.44 12.76 19.50
N LEU A 87 2.76 13.92 20.08
CA LEU A 87 4.10 14.48 20.04
C LEU A 87 5.11 13.59 20.77
N SER A 88 4.75 13.05 21.95
CA SER A 88 5.59 12.11 22.68
C SER A 88 5.84 10.82 21.88
N ASP A 89 4.81 10.28 21.23
CA ASP A 89 4.94 9.06 20.43
C ASP A 89 5.82 9.28 19.18
N ALA A 90 5.65 10.43 18.50
CA ALA A 90 6.47 10.83 17.36
C ALA A 90 7.93 11.10 17.76
N ILE A 91 8.16 11.77 18.89
CA ILE A 91 9.49 12.02 19.46
C ILE A 91 10.18 10.70 19.80
N ASN A 92 9.49 9.79 20.49
CA ASN A 92 10.04 8.48 20.84
C ASN A 92 10.43 7.68 19.59
N ALA A 93 9.57 7.64 18.57
CA ALA A 93 9.89 6.98 17.30
C ALA A 93 11.10 7.62 16.60
N MET A 94 11.27 8.94 16.67
CA MET A 94 12.39 9.65 16.06
C MET A 94 13.70 9.51 16.80
N THR A 95 13.70 9.62 18.13
CA THR A 95 14.91 9.41 18.92
C THR A 95 15.47 8.00 18.71
N GLU A 96 14.58 7.03 18.50
CA GLU A 96 14.98 5.66 18.18
C GLU A 96 15.57 5.55 16.77
N ILE A 97 14.95 6.19 15.75
CA ILE A 97 15.53 6.33 14.40
C ILE A 97 16.94 6.91 14.48
N GLU A 98 17.13 8.03 15.18
CA GLU A 98 18.43 8.69 15.31
C GLU A 98 19.47 7.84 16.07
N SER A 99 19.02 6.91 16.92
CA SER A 99 19.92 6.05 17.72
C SER A 99 20.28 4.72 17.04
N GLU A 100 19.39 4.16 16.22
CA GLU A 100 19.57 2.84 15.60
C GLU A 100 20.01 2.93 14.13
N ILE A 101 19.83 4.10 13.49
CA ILE A 101 20.01 4.26 12.05
C ILE A 101 21.15 5.24 11.82
N ASN A 102 22.20 4.76 11.15
CA ASN A 102 23.32 5.59 10.71
C ASN A 102 22.81 6.78 9.90
N ASP A 103 23.64 7.83 9.82
CA ASP A 103 23.37 9.20 9.36
C ASP A 103 22.88 9.33 7.89
N ASP A 104 21.87 8.55 7.51
CA ASP A 104 21.44 8.31 6.13
C ASP A 104 20.26 9.21 5.78
N ASP A 105 20.56 10.25 4.99
CA ASP A 105 19.62 11.28 4.58
C ASP A 105 18.38 10.72 3.86
N PHE A 106 18.54 9.58 3.17
CA PHE A 106 17.43 8.91 2.48
C PHE A 106 16.39 8.39 3.47
N PHE A 107 16.82 7.65 4.50
CA PHE A 107 15.94 7.04 5.50
C PHE A 107 15.25 8.12 6.34
N LYS A 108 15.98 9.17 6.75
CA LYS A 108 15.39 10.30 7.47
C LYS A 108 14.30 11.01 6.68
N THR A 109 14.46 11.14 5.36
CA THR A 109 13.50 11.84 4.50
C THR A 109 12.24 11.02 4.26
N HIS A 110 12.35 9.70 4.05
CA HIS A 110 11.22 8.84 3.68
C HIS A 110 10.38 8.43 4.89
N TRP A 111 10.99 8.23 6.06
CA TRP A 111 10.26 7.95 7.30
C TRP A 111 9.58 9.17 7.90
N LEU A 112 10.10 10.35 7.61
CA LEU A 112 9.41 11.58 7.96
C LEU A 112 8.01 11.60 7.33
N ASP A 113 7.79 11.01 6.16
CA ASP A 113 6.48 10.97 5.50
C ASP A 113 5.49 10.10 6.26
N VAL A 114 5.97 8.97 6.76
CA VAL A 114 5.19 8.08 7.61
C VAL A 114 4.79 8.83 8.88
N LEU A 115 5.71 9.55 9.52
CA LEU A 115 5.43 10.31 10.72
C LEU A 115 4.52 11.51 10.47
N LEU A 116 4.76 12.27 9.39
CA LEU A 116 3.94 13.40 9.00
C LEU A 116 2.52 12.95 8.66
N TYR A 117 2.36 11.87 7.89
CA TYR A 117 1.05 11.28 7.62
C TYR A 117 0.35 10.85 8.91
N ARG A 118 1.08 10.19 9.80
CA ARG A 118 0.58 9.55 11.01
C ARG A 118 0.16 10.54 12.10
N PHE A 119 0.97 11.56 12.34
CA PHE A 119 0.91 12.38 13.54
C PHE A 119 0.50 13.83 13.26
N THR A 120 0.31 14.24 12.01
CA THR A 120 -0.06 15.61 11.64
C THR A 120 -1.33 15.68 10.81
N THR A 121 -1.86 16.89 10.61
CA THR A 121 -3.03 17.09 9.74
C THR A 121 -2.69 16.95 8.25
N LEU A 122 -1.42 16.84 7.85
CA LEU A 122 -1.02 16.65 6.45
C LEU A 122 -1.60 15.35 5.86
N GLY A 123 -1.76 14.32 6.70
CA GLY A 123 -2.47 13.11 6.30
C GLY A 123 -3.93 13.38 5.86
N GLU A 124 -4.58 14.41 6.42
CA GLU A 124 -5.93 14.79 6.01
C GLU A 124 -5.96 15.37 4.60
N VAL A 125 -4.99 16.20 4.26
CA VAL A 125 -4.86 16.80 2.93
C VAL A 125 -4.65 15.70 1.88
N ALA A 126 -3.78 14.72 2.18
CA ALA A 126 -3.56 13.56 1.31
C ALA A 126 -4.85 12.76 1.10
N ARG A 127 -5.60 12.50 2.18
CA ARG A 127 -6.89 11.81 2.12
C ARG A 127 -7.91 12.59 1.28
N ILE A 128 -8.09 13.89 1.51
CA ILE A 128 -9.04 14.72 0.73
C ILE A 128 -8.70 14.69 -0.77
N ARG A 129 -7.41 14.77 -1.11
CA ARG A 129 -6.97 14.68 -2.52
C ARG A 129 -7.35 13.33 -3.14
N LEU A 130 -7.07 12.23 -2.44
CA LEU A 130 -7.47 10.89 -2.90
C LEU A 130 -9.00 10.76 -3.00
N GLY A 131 -9.72 11.24 -2.00
CA GLY A 131 -11.18 11.24 -1.95
C GLY A 131 -11.80 11.94 -3.16
N ALA A 132 -11.26 13.09 -3.56
CA ALA A 132 -11.71 13.83 -4.73
C ALA A 132 -11.57 12.99 -6.02
N LYS A 133 -10.44 12.29 -6.18
CA LYS A 133 -10.19 11.41 -7.33
C LYS A 133 -11.12 10.20 -7.33
N ILE A 134 -11.39 9.59 -6.17
CA ILE A 134 -12.33 8.48 -6.03
C ILE A 134 -13.75 8.93 -6.36
N SER A 135 -14.25 10.01 -5.75
CA SER A 135 -15.59 10.54 -6.01
C SER A 135 -15.78 10.91 -7.48
N SER A 136 -14.78 11.54 -8.10
CA SER A 136 -14.80 11.85 -9.54
C SER A 136 -14.83 10.58 -10.39
N ALA A 137 -14.03 9.56 -10.07
CA ALA A 137 -14.04 8.30 -10.80
C ALA A 137 -15.38 7.58 -10.71
N VAL A 138 -15.99 7.53 -9.51
CA VAL A 138 -17.33 6.95 -9.28
C VAL A 138 -18.40 7.69 -10.08
N GLY A 139 -18.36 9.02 -10.10
CA GLY A 139 -19.34 9.84 -10.81
C GLY A 139 -19.20 9.83 -12.34
N THR A 140 -18.02 9.50 -12.87
CA THR A 140 -17.73 9.59 -14.32
C THR A 140 -17.67 8.25 -15.04
N VAL A 141 -17.48 7.13 -14.35
CA VAL A 141 -17.40 5.81 -15.01
C VAL A 141 -18.79 5.24 -15.33
N ASN A 142 -19.02 4.80 -16.57
CA ASN A 142 -20.28 4.16 -16.92
C ASN A 142 -20.44 2.83 -16.17
N GLY A 143 -21.51 2.71 -15.38
CA GLY A 143 -21.73 1.58 -14.49
C GLY A 143 -21.43 1.88 -13.02
N GLY A 144 -20.94 3.08 -12.69
CA GLY A 144 -20.75 3.57 -11.32
C GLY A 144 -19.63 2.86 -10.55
N GLY A 145 -19.70 2.94 -9.21
CA GLY A 145 -18.64 2.50 -8.29
C GLY A 145 -18.13 1.07 -8.51
N LYS A 146 -18.98 0.14 -8.96
CA LYS A 146 -18.58 -1.26 -9.23
C LYS A 146 -17.50 -1.41 -10.32
N ARG A 147 -17.23 -0.35 -11.10
CA ARG A 147 -16.16 -0.28 -12.11
C ARG A 147 -15.00 0.61 -11.70
N VAL A 148 -14.99 1.06 -10.45
CA VAL A 148 -13.87 1.76 -9.83
C VAL A 148 -13.16 0.78 -8.91
N HIS A 149 -11.86 0.68 -9.09
CA HIS A 149 -10.96 -0.16 -8.31
C HIS A 149 -9.90 0.75 -7.68
N VAL A 150 -9.49 0.44 -6.46
CA VAL A 150 -8.46 1.20 -5.75
C VAL A 150 -7.34 0.25 -5.34
N LEU A 151 -6.10 0.66 -5.55
CA LEU A 151 -4.90 -0.06 -5.15
C LEU A 151 -4.00 0.86 -4.35
N GLY A 152 -3.69 0.47 -3.11
CA GLY A 152 -2.66 1.09 -2.30
C GLY A 152 -1.43 0.19 -2.20
N HIS A 153 -0.26 0.81 -2.10
CA HIS A 153 0.99 0.12 -1.81
C HIS A 153 1.67 0.75 -0.59
N SER A 154 2.19 -0.06 0.34
CA SER A 154 2.93 0.40 1.53
C SER A 154 2.17 1.50 2.29
N LEU A 155 2.77 2.67 2.58
CA LEU A 155 2.09 3.84 3.19
C LEU A 155 0.77 4.21 2.49
N GLY A 156 0.71 4.10 1.17
CA GLY A 156 -0.50 4.35 0.39
C GLY A 156 -1.68 3.48 0.79
N THR A 157 -1.45 2.31 1.39
CA THR A 157 -2.52 1.47 1.95
C THR A 157 -3.18 2.12 3.17
N ALA A 158 -2.42 2.77 4.04
CA ALA A 158 -3.00 3.56 5.13
C ALA A 158 -3.79 4.76 4.60
N VAL A 159 -3.24 5.47 3.60
CA VAL A 159 -3.92 6.59 2.93
C VAL A 159 -5.24 6.15 2.31
N VAL A 160 -5.24 5.06 1.55
CA VAL A 160 -6.44 4.47 0.93
C VAL A 160 -7.45 4.07 1.99
N HIS A 161 -7.04 3.34 3.02
CA HIS A 161 -7.96 2.86 4.05
C HIS A 161 -8.62 4.03 4.80
N ASP A 162 -7.84 4.97 5.32
CA ASP A 162 -8.38 6.10 6.07
C ASP A 162 -9.23 7.04 5.20
N CYS A 163 -8.84 7.22 3.93
CA CYS A 163 -9.66 7.95 2.96
C CYS A 163 -11.01 7.27 2.71
N LEU A 164 -11.03 5.96 2.47
CA LEU A 164 -12.27 5.22 2.21
C LEU A 164 -13.16 5.18 3.45
N ALA A 165 -12.58 5.04 4.64
CA ALA A 165 -13.33 5.09 5.89
C ALA A 165 -14.06 6.43 6.02
N LYS A 166 -13.37 7.56 5.82
CA LYS A 166 -14.00 8.89 5.86
C LYS A 166 -15.01 9.11 4.74
N LEU A 167 -14.71 8.63 3.54
CA LEU A 167 -15.54 8.88 2.37
C LEU A 167 -16.86 8.11 2.44
N TYR A 168 -16.92 6.99 3.15
CA TYR A 168 -18.10 6.11 3.22
C TYR A 168 -18.81 6.06 4.58
N ASP A 169 -18.33 6.84 5.55
CA ASP A 169 -18.92 6.91 6.88
C ASP A 169 -19.52 8.30 7.08
N ASP A 170 -20.85 8.35 7.23
CA ASP A 170 -21.65 9.56 7.32
C ASP A 170 -21.33 10.41 8.57
N ASP A 171 -20.67 9.83 9.58
CA ASP A 171 -20.25 10.54 10.79
C ASP A 171 -19.01 11.42 10.55
N TYR A 172 -18.31 11.27 9.41
CA TYR A 172 -17.15 12.10 9.06
C TYR A 172 -17.49 13.18 8.03
N VAL A 173 -17.16 14.43 8.35
CA VAL A 173 -17.11 15.52 7.37
C VAL A 173 -15.79 15.43 6.61
N PHE A 174 -15.84 15.03 5.34
CA PHE A 174 -14.64 14.85 4.52
C PHE A 174 -14.40 16.01 3.55
N GLY A 175 -13.90 17.12 4.10
CA GLY A 175 -13.78 18.37 3.36
C GLY A 175 -15.11 18.82 2.77
N ASN A 176 -15.11 19.25 1.50
CA ASN A 176 -16.32 19.63 0.75
C ASN A 176 -16.80 18.54 -0.21
N LEU A 177 -16.30 17.30 -0.09
CA LEU A 177 -16.58 16.22 -1.04
C LEU A 177 -17.95 15.56 -0.81
N GLY A 178 -18.48 15.68 0.40
CA GLY A 178 -19.60 14.85 0.86
C GLY A 178 -19.22 13.38 1.00
N ASN A 179 -20.22 12.54 1.26
CA ASN A 179 -20.03 11.12 1.56
C ASN A 179 -20.58 10.25 0.41
N LEU A 180 -19.90 9.15 0.13
CA LEU A 180 -20.34 8.12 -0.80
C LEU A 180 -21.17 7.07 -0.06
N SER A 181 -22.28 6.66 -0.67
CA SER A 181 -23.10 5.57 -0.13
C SER A 181 -22.44 4.21 -0.36
N ASP A 182 -22.28 3.43 0.71
CA ASP A 182 -21.83 2.03 0.70
C ASP A 182 -22.78 1.07 -0.05
N VAL A 183 -24.01 1.52 -0.34
CA VAL A 183 -25.00 0.83 -1.19
C VAL A 183 -24.88 1.26 -2.65
N LYS A 184 -24.92 2.57 -2.95
CA LYS A 184 -25.00 3.07 -4.34
C LYS A 184 -23.63 3.17 -5.02
N HIS A 185 -22.58 3.45 -4.25
CA HIS A 185 -21.26 3.80 -4.76
C HIS A 185 -20.19 2.74 -4.49
N LYS A 186 -20.58 1.59 -3.95
CA LYS A 186 -19.69 0.46 -3.62
C LYS A 186 -18.67 0.17 -4.73
N LEU A 187 -17.39 0.17 -4.35
CA LEU A 187 -16.25 -0.04 -5.23
C LEU A 187 -16.17 -1.49 -5.73
N GLY A 188 -15.69 -1.67 -6.96
CA GLY A 188 -15.51 -2.99 -7.57
C GLY A 188 -14.49 -3.84 -6.80
N SER A 189 -13.33 -3.27 -6.49
CA SER A 189 -12.36 -3.90 -5.60
C SER A 189 -11.43 -2.90 -4.92
N VAL A 190 -10.90 -3.30 -3.77
CA VAL A 190 -9.80 -2.65 -3.05
C VAL A 190 -8.64 -3.63 -2.95
N HIS A 191 -7.45 -3.19 -3.34
CA HIS A 191 -6.23 -3.98 -3.40
C HIS A 191 -5.17 -3.33 -2.50
N MET A 192 -4.61 -4.09 -1.56
CA MET A 192 -3.69 -3.58 -0.53
C MET A 192 -2.38 -4.35 -0.63
N ILE A 193 -1.40 -3.79 -1.33
CA ILE A 193 -0.07 -4.38 -1.49
C ILE A 193 0.83 -3.88 -0.37
N ALA A 194 1.48 -4.80 0.35
CA ALA A 194 2.32 -4.47 1.51
C ALA A 194 1.55 -3.59 2.54
N ASN A 195 0.46 -4.13 3.07
CA ASN A 195 -0.51 -3.36 3.85
C ASN A 195 0.03 -2.88 5.21
N THR A 196 0.16 -1.57 5.38
CA THR A 196 0.60 -0.90 6.61
C THR A 196 -0.55 -0.17 7.34
N SER A 197 -1.78 -0.25 6.83
CA SER A 197 -2.94 0.47 7.41
C SER A 197 -3.16 0.21 8.90
N ARG A 198 -2.92 -1.02 9.37
CA ARG A 198 -3.16 -1.41 10.77
C ARG A 198 -2.08 -0.93 11.74
N VAL A 199 -0.81 -0.90 11.32
CA VAL A 199 0.28 -0.31 12.11
C VAL A 199 0.21 1.21 12.12
N LEU A 200 -0.22 1.82 11.00
CA LEU A 200 -0.40 3.27 10.87
C LEU A 200 -1.82 3.75 11.23
N GLU A 201 -2.60 2.90 11.88
CA GLU A 201 -4.02 3.09 12.23
C GLU A 201 -4.28 4.34 13.07
N SER A 202 -4.96 5.37 12.54
CA SER A 202 -5.13 6.69 13.18
C SER A 202 -6.46 6.85 13.93
N PHE A 203 -7.30 7.76 13.48
CA PHE A 203 -8.64 8.00 14.01
C PHE A 203 -9.63 6.90 13.59
N VAL A 204 -9.29 6.10 12.56
CA VAL A 204 -10.09 4.96 12.10
C VAL A 204 -9.63 3.70 12.80
N ASN A 205 -10.54 2.87 13.28
CA ASN A 205 -10.21 1.49 13.65
C ASN A 205 -10.32 0.59 12.42
N VAL A 206 -9.20 0.14 11.86
CA VAL A 206 -9.10 -0.71 10.66
C VAL A 206 -9.93 -1.99 10.81
N ASN A 207 -9.91 -2.62 11.98
CA ASN A 207 -10.65 -3.86 12.26
C ASN A 207 -12.15 -3.65 12.47
N LYS A 208 -12.65 -2.41 12.45
CA LYS A 208 -14.06 -2.07 12.62
C LYS A 208 -14.60 -1.16 11.51
N SER A 209 -13.75 -0.77 10.56
CA SER A 209 -14.09 0.23 9.55
C SER A 209 -15.13 -0.29 8.54
N VAL A 210 -15.75 0.64 7.83
CA VAL A 210 -16.59 0.37 6.65
C VAL A 210 -15.78 -0.09 5.43
N VAL A 211 -14.44 -0.11 5.50
CA VAL A 211 -13.55 -0.47 4.40
C VAL A 211 -13.43 -1.98 4.28
N LYS A 212 -14.55 -2.64 4.03
CA LYS A 212 -14.70 -4.09 4.02
C LYS A 212 -15.57 -4.56 2.86
N PRO A 213 -15.44 -5.82 2.41
CA PRO A 213 -16.38 -6.38 1.46
C PRO A 213 -17.70 -6.76 2.14
N GLY A 214 -18.78 -6.82 1.35
CA GLY A 214 -20.08 -7.34 1.83
C GLY A 214 -21.08 -6.27 2.28
N PRO A 215 -22.20 -6.67 2.90
CA PRO A 215 -23.19 -5.73 3.43
C PRO A 215 -22.57 -4.77 4.46
N GLY A 216 -22.89 -3.47 4.37
CA GLY A 216 -22.34 -2.46 5.28
C GLY A 216 -20.85 -2.15 5.08
N GLY A 217 -20.34 -2.40 3.87
CA GLY A 217 -18.94 -2.15 3.50
C GLY A 217 -18.82 -1.37 2.19
N CYS A 218 -17.69 -0.71 1.94
CA CYS A 218 -17.54 0.17 0.77
C CYS A 218 -17.08 -0.55 -0.51
N THR A 219 -16.79 -1.85 -0.47
CA THR A 219 -16.30 -2.62 -1.64
C THR A 219 -17.05 -3.94 -1.84
N TYR A 220 -16.97 -4.50 -3.05
CA TYR A 220 -17.41 -5.88 -3.34
C TYR A 220 -16.31 -6.89 -3.04
N ILE A 221 -15.06 -6.53 -3.32
CA ILE A 221 -13.88 -7.39 -3.20
C ILE A 221 -12.77 -6.62 -2.47
N TYR A 222 -12.13 -7.29 -1.52
CA TYR A 222 -10.92 -6.82 -0.85
C TYR A 222 -9.83 -7.87 -1.07
N ARG A 223 -8.65 -7.43 -1.52
CA ARG A 223 -7.48 -8.28 -1.69
C ARG A 223 -6.31 -7.67 -0.96
N GLU A 224 -5.68 -8.47 -0.13
CA GLU A 224 -4.46 -8.11 0.55
C GLU A 224 -3.32 -8.97 0.03
N TYR A 225 -2.18 -8.34 -0.19
CA TYR A 225 -0.97 -9.00 -0.68
C TYR A 225 0.16 -8.73 0.29
N ARG A 226 0.70 -9.80 0.85
CA ARG A 226 1.76 -9.74 1.86
C ARG A 226 2.86 -10.71 1.51
N HIS A 227 4.02 -10.23 1.08
CA HIS A 227 5.14 -11.11 0.82
C HIS A 227 5.66 -11.66 2.16
N ASN A 228 5.90 -12.97 2.27
CA ASN A 228 6.33 -13.59 3.52
C ASN A 228 7.65 -12.99 4.03
N LEU A 229 8.53 -12.63 3.10
CA LEU A 229 9.83 -12.02 3.35
C LEU A 229 9.82 -10.49 3.19
N ASP A 230 8.66 -9.83 3.23
CA ASP A 230 8.58 -8.37 3.33
C ASP A 230 8.29 -7.97 4.79
N PRO A 231 9.32 -7.63 5.57
CA PRO A 231 9.21 -7.44 7.01
C PRO A 231 8.43 -6.18 7.39
N ILE A 232 8.22 -5.24 6.46
CA ILE A 232 7.46 -3.99 6.68
C ILE A 232 5.98 -4.28 6.97
N THR A 233 5.51 -5.45 6.55
CA THR A 233 4.13 -5.88 6.76
C THR A 233 3.89 -6.64 8.05
N TRP A 234 4.95 -7.06 8.74
CA TRP A 234 4.87 -7.85 9.98
C TRP A 234 4.38 -7.05 11.20
N PRO A 235 4.79 -5.77 11.37
CA PRO A 235 4.29 -4.92 12.43
C PRO A 235 2.77 -4.80 12.46
N LYS A 236 2.15 -5.20 13.58
CA LYS A 236 0.70 -5.06 13.84
C LYS A 236 -0.14 -5.35 12.59
N SER A 237 0.12 -6.49 11.95
CA SER A 237 -0.47 -6.83 10.65
C SER A 237 -2.01 -6.81 10.66
N PHE A 238 -2.61 -6.45 9.54
CA PHE A 238 -4.05 -6.60 9.35
C PHE A 238 -4.42 -8.07 9.12
N ASN A 239 -5.07 -8.69 10.09
CA ASN A 239 -5.42 -10.13 10.05
C ASN A 239 -6.89 -10.34 10.47
N PRO A 240 -7.86 -9.91 9.65
CA PRO A 240 -9.26 -10.20 9.93
C PRO A 240 -9.52 -11.71 9.92
N THR A 241 -10.42 -12.16 10.78
CA THR A 241 -10.78 -13.59 10.93
C THR A 241 -12.25 -13.81 10.62
N ASP A 242 -12.61 -15.05 10.34
CA ASP A 242 -14.01 -15.50 10.13
C ASP A 242 -14.78 -15.56 11.46
N ASN A 243 -14.94 -14.40 12.10
CA ASN A 243 -15.63 -14.25 13.38
C ASN A 243 -16.87 -13.35 13.29
N GLY A 244 -17.26 -12.96 12.07
CA GLY A 244 -18.39 -12.07 11.82
C GLY A 244 -18.17 -10.61 12.23
N SER A 245 -17.04 -10.24 12.85
CA SER A 245 -16.81 -8.90 13.40
C SER A 245 -16.48 -7.89 12.33
N TRP A 246 -15.36 -8.08 11.61
CA TRP A 246 -15.00 -7.20 10.50
C TRP A 246 -15.64 -7.67 9.21
N ILE A 247 -15.51 -8.95 8.90
CA ILE A 247 -16.09 -9.58 7.71
C ILE A 247 -17.19 -10.57 8.11
N SER A 248 -18.32 -10.54 7.39
CA SER A 248 -19.39 -11.53 7.59
C SER A 248 -18.95 -12.91 7.12
N ASN A 249 -19.46 -13.96 7.78
CA ASN A 249 -19.15 -15.35 7.41
C ASN A 249 -19.46 -15.65 5.94
N ASP A 250 -20.56 -15.09 5.41
CA ASP A 250 -20.89 -15.20 3.97
C ASP A 250 -19.81 -14.56 3.09
N SER A 251 -19.35 -13.36 3.45
CA SER A 251 -18.33 -12.65 2.67
C SER A 251 -16.99 -13.36 2.75
N TRP A 252 -16.69 -14.01 3.87
CA TRP A 252 -15.54 -14.89 4.04
C TRP A 252 -15.66 -16.15 3.16
N PHE A 253 -16.78 -16.88 3.27
CA PHE A 253 -17.05 -18.10 2.49
C PHE A 253 -16.96 -17.87 0.98
N PHE A 254 -17.51 -16.76 0.48
CA PHE A 254 -17.42 -16.38 -0.93
C PHE A 254 -16.09 -15.72 -1.33
N LYS A 255 -15.07 -15.77 -0.46
CA LYS A 255 -13.72 -15.20 -0.68
C LYS A 255 -13.76 -13.73 -1.12
N ARG A 256 -14.68 -12.95 -0.55
CA ARG A 256 -14.75 -11.51 -0.85
C ARG A 256 -13.59 -10.75 -0.22
N TYR A 257 -13.04 -11.24 0.89
CA TYR A 257 -11.69 -10.96 1.36
C TYR A 257 -10.79 -12.15 1.06
N GLU A 258 -9.52 -11.90 0.73
CA GLU A 258 -8.50 -12.93 0.61
C GLU A 258 -7.13 -12.29 0.86
N LEU A 259 -6.35 -12.88 1.76
CA LEU A 259 -4.93 -12.59 1.96
C LEU A 259 -4.12 -13.55 1.09
N LEU A 260 -3.27 -13.01 0.22
CA LEU A 260 -2.42 -13.76 -0.69
C LEU A 260 -0.96 -13.50 -0.30
N MET A 261 -0.25 -14.59 0.00
CA MET A 261 1.08 -14.52 0.58
C MET A 261 2.14 -15.14 -0.35
N PRO A 262 2.68 -14.37 -1.32
CA PRO A 262 3.81 -14.83 -2.10
C PRO A 262 5.07 -14.97 -1.24
N SER A 263 5.94 -15.91 -1.60
CA SER A 263 7.22 -16.14 -0.93
C SER A 263 8.42 -16.09 -1.88
N SER A 264 8.20 -16.28 -3.18
CA SER A 264 9.28 -16.36 -4.16
C SER A 264 9.86 -14.98 -4.52
N ILE A 265 11.19 -14.91 -4.59
CA ILE A 265 11.93 -13.71 -5.00
C ILE A 265 12.34 -13.84 -6.47
N THR A 266 12.13 -12.79 -7.28
CA THR A 266 12.56 -12.75 -8.69
C THR A 266 13.56 -11.63 -8.99
N ASN A 267 13.84 -10.77 -8.02
CA ASN A 267 14.79 -9.67 -8.17
C ASN A 267 16.11 -9.99 -7.45
N GLN A 268 17.23 -9.64 -8.07
CA GLN A 268 18.57 -10.08 -7.66
C GLN A 268 19.03 -9.48 -6.32
N HIS A 269 18.34 -8.46 -5.84
CA HIS A 269 18.70 -7.72 -4.63
C HIS A 269 17.71 -7.97 -3.48
N GLY A 270 16.73 -8.86 -3.66
CA GLY A 270 15.75 -9.23 -2.64
C GLY A 270 14.88 -8.08 -2.11
N ASN A 271 14.65 -7.01 -2.89
CA ASN A 271 13.69 -5.97 -2.51
C ASN A 271 12.26 -6.52 -2.63
N THR A 272 11.80 -7.17 -1.57
CA THR A 272 10.48 -7.82 -1.47
C THR A 272 9.35 -6.83 -1.24
N HIS A 273 9.68 -5.58 -0.89
CA HIS A 273 8.71 -4.53 -0.63
C HIS A 273 8.28 -3.78 -1.90
N ASN A 274 9.13 -3.74 -2.94
CA ASN A 274 8.85 -3.03 -4.18
C ASN A 274 7.56 -3.52 -4.87
N VAL A 275 6.72 -2.59 -5.34
CA VAL A 275 5.43 -2.92 -5.97
C VAL A 275 5.57 -3.80 -7.21
N ARG A 276 6.62 -3.63 -8.02
CA ARG A 276 6.88 -4.45 -9.21
C ARG A 276 7.19 -5.89 -8.83
N HIS A 277 7.86 -6.12 -7.69
CA HIS A 277 8.12 -7.46 -7.18
C HIS A 277 6.80 -8.17 -6.84
N TYR A 278 5.87 -7.47 -6.19
CA TYR A 278 4.52 -8.00 -5.97
C TYR A 278 3.79 -8.27 -7.28
N LEU A 279 3.78 -7.30 -8.20
CA LEU A 279 3.09 -7.41 -9.49
C LEU A 279 3.65 -8.51 -10.39
N ALA A 280 4.91 -8.92 -10.20
CA ALA A 280 5.49 -10.04 -10.91
C ALA A 280 4.89 -11.40 -10.48
N ASN A 281 4.37 -11.50 -9.25
CA ASN A 281 3.94 -12.78 -8.70
C ASN A 281 2.53 -13.18 -9.20
N PRO A 282 2.35 -14.42 -9.75
CA PRO A 282 1.05 -14.93 -10.21
C PRO A 282 -0.10 -14.86 -9.21
N LEU A 283 0.16 -14.95 -7.91
CA LEU A 283 -0.88 -14.78 -6.89
C LEU A 283 -1.45 -13.36 -6.90
N VAL A 284 -0.64 -12.36 -7.27
CA VAL A 284 -1.01 -10.94 -7.27
C VAL A 284 -1.61 -10.53 -8.62
N HIS A 285 -0.85 -10.64 -9.72
CA HIS A 285 -1.30 -10.09 -11.00
C HIS A 285 -2.50 -10.81 -11.57
N GLN A 286 -2.68 -12.11 -11.33
CA GLN A 286 -3.88 -12.82 -11.81
C GLN A 286 -5.16 -12.28 -11.15
N GLN A 287 -5.08 -11.77 -9.91
CA GLN A 287 -6.22 -11.09 -9.29
C GLN A 287 -6.52 -9.77 -9.97
N LEU A 288 -5.50 -8.99 -10.35
CA LEU A 288 -5.70 -7.74 -11.10
C LEU A 288 -6.27 -8.02 -12.50
N PHE A 289 -5.74 -9.03 -13.19
CA PHE A 289 -6.22 -9.46 -14.50
C PHE A 289 -7.72 -9.76 -14.44
N LYS A 290 -8.11 -10.61 -13.50
CA LYS A 290 -9.50 -11.02 -13.34
C LYS A 290 -10.42 -9.91 -12.86
N LYS A 291 -10.02 -9.19 -11.81
CA LYS A 291 -10.93 -8.28 -11.07
C LYS A 291 -10.95 -6.87 -11.63
N VAL A 292 -9.85 -6.41 -12.19
CA VAL A 292 -9.71 -5.03 -12.69
C VAL A 292 -9.72 -5.01 -14.21
N PHE A 293 -8.92 -5.86 -14.87
CA PHE A 293 -8.77 -5.84 -16.33
C PHE A 293 -9.84 -6.66 -17.07
N GLY A 294 -10.64 -7.45 -16.34
CA GLY A 294 -11.65 -8.33 -16.93
C GLY A 294 -11.08 -9.44 -17.79
N LEU A 295 -9.84 -9.83 -17.52
CA LEU A 295 -9.08 -10.87 -18.21
C LEU A 295 -9.18 -12.18 -17.42
N GLU A 296 -9.83 -13.18 -18.02
CA GLU A 296 -9.88 -14.52 -17.46
C GLU A 296 -8.90 -15.43 -18.20
N LEU A 297 -7.86 -15.87 -17.49
CA LEU A 297 -6.93 -16.86 -17.97
C LEU A 297 -7.54 -18.26 -17.85
N THR A 298 -7.29 -19.11 -18.84
CA THR A 298 -7.56 -20.55 -18.74
C THR A 298 -6.64 -21.19 -17.72
N ASP A 299 -6.97 -22.39 -17.23
CA ASP A 299 -6.11 -23.09 -16.27
C ASP A 299 -4.75 -23.46 -16.88
N GLU A 300 -4.71 -23.78 -18.18
CA GLU A 300 -3.46 -23.99 -18.94
C GLU A 300 -2.61 -22.71 -18.97
N GLN A 301 -3.22 -21.55 -19.26
CA GLN A 301 -2.49 -20.27 -19.25
C GLN A 301 -1.97 -19.92 -17.86
N LYS A 302 -2.76 -20.15 -16.80
CA LYS A 302 -2.32 -19.92 -15.41
C LYS A 302 -1.11 -20.78 -15.07
N LEU A 303 -1.13 -22.06 -15.46
CA LEU A 303 -0.02 -22.99 -15.26
C LEU A 303 1.23 -22.53 -16.03
N GLU A 304 1.08 -22.20 -17.32
CA GLU A 304 2.20 -21.73 -18.15
C GLU A 304 2.87 -20.48 -17.57
N GLY A 305 2.08 -19.48 -17.16
CA GLY A 305 2.62 -18.27 -16.55
C GLY A 305 3.23 -18.52 -15.17
N HIS A 306 2.73 -19.50 -14.42
CA HIS A 306 3.32 -19.92 -13.16
C HIS A 306 4.68 -20.59 -13.37
N ASP A 307 4.79 -21.52 -14.32
CA ASP A 307 6.03 -22.23 -14.61
C ASP A 307 7.14 -21.27 -15.09
N LYS A 308 6.79 -20.31 -15.95
CA LYS A 308 7.72 -19.24 -16.37
C LYS A 308 8.16 -18.38 -15.20
N TYR A 309 7.22 -17.99 -14.33
CA TYR A 309 7.56 -17.23 -13.13
C TYR A 309 8.53 -18.00 -12.23
N ILE A 310 8.26 -19.27 -11.93
CA ILE A 310 9.14 -20.12 -11.12
C ILE A 310 10.54 -20.24 -11.73
N GLY A 311 10.64 -20.37 -13.05
CA GLY A 311 11.93 -20.39 -13.76
C GLY A 311 12.77 -19.11 -13.62
N LEU A 312 12.17 -18.00 -13.16
CA LEU A 312 12.82 -16.72 -12.89
C LEU A 312 13.09 -16.48 -11.40
N THR A 313 12.65 -17.40 -10.52
CA THR A 313 12.82 -17.24 -9.07
C THR A 313 14.24 -17.53 -8.63
N LEU A 314 14.69 -16.81 -7.61
CA LEU A 314 16.05 -16.82 -7.08
C LEU A 314 16.02 -17.38 -5.66
N ALA A 315 16.00 -18.72 -5.55
CA ALA A 315 15.89 -19.40 -4.25
C ALA A 315 17.00 -18.98 -3.25
N GLY A 316 18.24 -18.87 -3.72
CA GLY A 316 19.36 -18.44 -2.86
C GLY A 316 19.16 -17.06 -2.23
N VAL A 317 18.59 -16.10 -2.97
CA VAL A 317 18.28 -14.76 -2.44
C VAL A 317 17.16 -14.82 -1.40
N ALA A 318 16.18 -15.71 -1.59
CA ALA A 318 15.10 -15.91 -0.62
C ALA A 318 15.63 -16.51 0.69
N ASP A 319 16.51 -17.51 0.59
CA ASP A 319 17.14 -18.14 1.77
C ASP A 319 18.03 -17.14 2.53
N GLU A 320 18.86 -16.37 1.82
CA GLU A 320 19.71 -15.32 2.41
C GLU A 320 18.88 -14.22 3.11
N LEU A 321 17.78 -13.79 2.49
CA LEU A 321 16.89 -12.79 3.09
C LEU A 321 16.14 -13.36 4.31
N GLU A 322 15.70 -14.61 4.26
CA GLU A 322 15.06 -15.24 5.42
C GLU A 322 16.02 -15.33 6.60
N GLU A 323 17.27 -15.74 6.36
CA GLU A 323 18.32 -15.78 7.39
C GLU A 323 18.59 -14.39 7.96
N SER A 324 18.70 -13.35 7.11
CA SER A 324 18.99 -11.98 7.57
C SER A 324 17.86 -11.37 8.40
N LEU A 325 16.63 -11.86 8.25
CA LEU A 325 15.45 -11.35 8.97
C LEU A 325 15.07 -12.18 10.20
N GLU A 326 15.76 -13.28 10.49
CA GLU A 326 15.37 -14.22 11.55
C GLU A 326 15.30 -13.55 12.93
N GLU A 327 16.24 -12.65 13.22
CA GLU A 327 16.28 -11.91 14.49
C GLU A 327 15.02 -11.03 14.69
N LEU A 328 14.45 -10.50 13.60
CA LEU A 328 13.26 -9.65 13.65
C LEU A 328 12.00 -10.42 14.03
N LYS A 329 11.91 -11.73 13.74
CA LYS A 329 10.75 -12.56 14.11
C LYS A 329 10.54 -12.65 15.62
N THR A 330 11.58 -12.38 16.41
CA THR A 330 11.56 -12.46 17.88
C THR A 330 11.29 -11.12 18.57
N ILE A 331 11.30 -10.01 17.82
CA ILE A 331 11.14 -8.66 18.36
C ILE A 331 9.65 -8.30 18.41
N ASN A 332 9.22 -7.60 19.47
CA ASN A 332 7.89 -7.02 19.52
C ASN A 332 7.78 -5.88 18.49
N ILE A 333 7.08 -6.16 17.39
CA ILE A 333 6.94 -5.28 16.24
C ILE A 333 5.57 -4.60 16.16
N GLU A 334 4.77 -4.55 17.24
CA GLU A 334 3.36 -4.13 17.19
C GLU A 334 3.08 -2.62 17.00
N ASN A 335 4.04 -1.83 16.50
CA ASN A 335 3.93 -0.37 16.40
C ASN A 335 4.83 0.22 15.29
N VAL A 336 4.81 1.56 15.17
CA VAL A 336 5.62 2.31 14.19
C VAL A 336 7.13 2.06 14.36
N LYS A 337 7.61 1.81 15.58
CA LYS A 337 9.00 1.41 15.82
C LYS A 337 9.32 0.08 15.15
N GLY A 338 8.46 -0.92 15.33
CA GLY A 338 8.58 -2.21 14.65
C GLY A 338 8.72 -2.02 13.13
N LEU A 339 7.87 -1.17 12.57
CA LEU A 339 7.86 -0.80 11.15
C LEU A 339 9.19 -0.19 10.67
N ILE A 340 9.70 0.80 11.38
CA ILE A 340 11.00 1.43 11.09
C ILE A 340 12.11 0.38 11.10
N LYS A 341 12.18 -0.44 12.16
CA LYS A 341 13.24 -1.43 12.33
C LYS A 341 13.22 -2.49 11.23
N THR A 342 12.04 -2.99 10.90
CA THR A 342 11.87 -3.97 9.82
C THR A 342 12.26 -3.42 8.45
N ALA A 343 11.96 -2.15 8.19
CA ALA A 343 12.33 -1.53 6.93
C ALA A 343 13.83 -1.27 6.82
N ASN A 344 14.48 -0.86 7.91
CA ASN A 344 15.93 -0.68 7.92
C ASN A 344 16.65 -2.00 7.63
N ALA A 345 16.23 -3.10 8.26
CA ALA A 345 16.82 -4.41 7.98
C ALA A 345 16.65 -4.84 6.51
N LEU A 346 15.48 -4.60 5.91
CA LEU A 346 15.29 -4.90 4.48
C LEU A 346 16.16 -4.00 3.60
N LYS A 347 16.26 -2.70 3.91
CA LYS A 347 17.14 -1.77 3.20
C LYS A 347 18.59 -2.24 3.25
N ASP A 348 19.11 -2.53 4.44
CA ASP A 348 20.49 -2.95 4.64
C ASP A 348 20.80 -4.22 3.83
N PHE A 349 19.87 -5.19 3.81
CA PHE A 349 19.99 -6.38 2.98
C PHE A 349 20.05 -6.05 1.48
N VAL A 350 19.12 -5.23 1.00
CA VAL A 350 19.05 -4.85 -0.42
C VAL A 350 20.33 -4.14 -0.87
N GLU A 351 20.83 -3.23 -0.05
CA GLU A 351 22.06 -2.48 -0.32
C GLU A 351 23.32 -3.36 -0.22
N GLN A 352 23.35 -4.32 0.70
CA GLN A 352 24.44 -5.30 0.79
C GLN A 352 24.55 -6.14 -0.48
N LEU A 353 23.43 -6.44 -1.14
CA LEU A 353 23.40 -7.09 -2.45
C LEU A 353 23.60 -6.13 -3.63
N GLY A 354 23.96 -4.87 -3.37
CA GLY A 354 24.22 -3.85 -4.40
C GLY A 354 22.97 -3.30 -5.09
N GLY A 355 21.79 -3.53 -4.50
CA GLY A 355 20.53 -2.99 -4.99
C GLY A 355 20.25 -1.58 -4.47
N GLN A 356 19.25 -0.95 -5.08
CA GLN A 356 18.66 0.28 -4.56
C GLN A 356 17.36 -0.07 -3.82
N TYR A 357 17.25 0.39 -2.57
CA TYR A 357 16.04 0.26 -1.80
C TYR A 357 15.07 1.39 -2.16
N ASP A 358 14.25 1.14 -3.17
CA ASP A 358 13.11 2.00 -3.51
C ASP A 358 11.83 1.42 -2.92
N VAL A 359 11.10 2.26 -2.17
CA VAL A 359 9.81 1.93 -1.52
C VAL A 359 8.64 2.29 -2.40
#